data_AF-S7QNY1-F1
#
_entry.id   AF-S7QNY1-F1
#
_cell.length_a   1.000
_cell.length_b   1.000
_cell.length_c   1.000
_cell.angle_alpha   90.00
_cell.angle_beta   90.00
_cell.angle_gamma   90.00
#
_symmetry.space_group_name_H-M   'P 1'
#
loop_
_entity.id
_entity.type
_entity.pdbx_description
1 polymer ?
#
loop_
_entity_poly.entity_id
_entity_poly.type
_entity_poly.pdbx_seq_one_letter_code
_entity_poly.pdbx_strand_id
1 'polypeptide(L)'
;MVSVKKFARWLRAICTILLSRNAPADRLKAIGYVEQAVTVLETQEHDESSEIEAYPADERQWLLATTYNTGIECLHASLLDEAKRWFEASTVICRYVPDGEQRAEKISATYTHLLSRYASDS
;
A
#
# COMPACT_ATOMS: atom_id res chain seq x y z
N MET A 1 17.02 -0.67 -19.17
CA MET A 1 16.47 -0.67 -17.80
C MET A 1 15.40 0.40 -17.69
N VAL A 2 14.22 0.07 -17.17
CA VAL A 2 13.21 1.08 -16.81
C VAL A 2 13.68 1.74 -15.50
N SER A 3 13.72 3.08 -15.45
CA SER A 3 14.12 3.78 -14.21
C SER A 3 13.04 3.62 -13.13
N VAL A 4 13.43 3.71 -11.84
CA VAL A 4 12.49 3.58 -10.71
C VAL A 4 11.35 4.59 -10.84
N LYS A 5 11.63 5.81 -11.28
CA LYS A 5 10.61 6.83 -11.54
C LYS A 5 9.62 6.42 -12.63
N LYS A 6 10.09 5.84 -13.74
CA LYS A 6 9.20 5.37 -14.82
C LYS A 6 8.33 4.20 -14.34
N PHE A 7 8.91 3.27 -13.58
CA PHE A 7 8.17 2.18 -12.96
C PHE A 7 7.08 2.70 -12.02
N ALA A 8 7.42 3.61 -11.10
CA ALA A 8 6.47 4.17 -10.14
C ALA A 8 5.27 4.86 -10.83
N ARG A 9 5.52 5.65 -11.87
CA ARG A 9 4.47 6.33 -12.65
C ARG A 9 3.58 5.34 -13.40
N TRP A 10 4.17 4.31 -13.99
CA TRP A 10 3.44 3.26 -14.69
C TRP A 10 2.57 2.44 -13.73
N LEU A 11 3.12 2.07 -12.57
CA LEU A 11 2.41 1.34 -11.52
C LEU A 11 1.20 2.13 -11.04
N ARG A 12 1.38 3.42 -10.74
CA ARG A 12 0.28 4.30 -10.36
C ARG A 12 -0.82 4.32 -11.40
N ALA A 13 -0.47 4.46 -12.68
CA ALA A 13 -1.45 4.49 -13.76
C ALA A 13 -2.26 3.20 -13.82
N ILE A 14 -1.60 2.03 -13.76
CA ILE A 14 -2.30 0.74 -13.79
C ILE A 14 -3.17 0.53 -12.55
N CYS A 15 -2.65 0.79 -11.35
CA CYS A 15 -3.42 0.68 -10.12
C CYS A 15 -4.64 1.61 -10.14
N THR A 16 -4.50 2.84 -10.66
CA THR A 16 -5.64 3.77 -10.81
C THR A 16 -6.71 3.18 -11.74
N ILE A 17 -6.32 2.57 -12.86
CA ILE A 17 -7.26 1.94 -13.79
C ILE A 17 -7.95 0.74 -13.13
N LEU A 18 -7.19 -0.15 -12.47
CA LEU A 18 -7.74 -1.33 -11.80
C LEU A 18 -8.71 -0.95 -10.68
N LEU A 19 -8.30 -0.03 -9.81
CA LEU A 19 -9.12 0.41 -8.67
C LEU A 19 -10.35 1.21 -9.13
N SER A 20 -10.32 1.86 -10.29
CA SER A 20 -11.53 2.51 -10.85
C SER A 20 -12.63 1.51 -11.24
N ARG A 21 -12.28 0.28 -11.62
CA ARG A 21 -13.24 -0.80 -11.91
C ARG A 21 -13.72 -1.49 -10.65
N ASN A 22 -12.83 -1.58 -9.66
CA ASN A 22 -13.08 -2.09 -8.32
C ASN A 22 -13.72 -3.49 -8.26
N ALA A 23 -13.51 -4.34 -9.27
CA ALA A 23 -13.86 -5.75 -9.17
C ALA A 23 -12.86 -6.47 -8.25
N PRO A 24 -13.25 -7.57 -7.57
CA PRO A 24 -12.33 -8.32 -6.71
C PRO A 24 -11.03 -8.74 -7.40
N ALA A 25 -11.12 -9.19 -8.66
CA ALA A 25 -9.94 -9.55 -9.45
C ALA A 25 -9.03 -8.35 -9.80
N ASP A 26 -9.60 -7.15 -9.92
CA ASP A 26 -8.84 -5.92 -10.18
C ASP A 26 -8.12 -5.45 -8.91
N ARG A 27 -8.80 -5.47 -7.75
CA ARG A 27 -8.16 -5.18 -6.45
C ARG A 27 -7.03 -6.14 -6.13
N LEU A 28 -7.23 -7.44 -6.38
CA LEU A 28 -6.19 -8.46 -6.19
C LEU A 28 -4.95 -8.21 -7.04
N LYS A 29 -5.13 -7.77 -8.30
CA LYS A 29 -4.00 -7.38 -9.15
C LYS A 29 -3.32 -6.10 -8.66
N ALA A 30 -4.11 -5.10 -8.25
CA ALA A 30 -3.60 -3.84 -7.75
C ALA A 30 -2.72 -4.01 -6.50
N ILE A 31 -3.16 -4.81 -5.52
CA ILE A 31 -2.35 -5.08 -4.32
C ILE A 31 -1.04 -5.79 -4.68
N GLY A 32 -1.05 -6.71 -5.65
CA GLY A 32 0.17 -7.37 -6.12
C GLY A 32 1.19 -6.39 -6.73
N TYR A 33 0.73 -5.35 -7.44
CA TYR A 33 1.63 -4.30 -7.91
C TYR A 33 2.15 -3.43 -6.75
N VAL A 34 1.30 -3.09 -5.78
CA VAL A 34 1.73 -2.37 -4.58
C VAL A 34 2.81 -3.14 -3.81
N GLU A 35 2.66 -4.46 -3.66
CA GLU A 35 3.66 -5.32 -3.03
C GLU A 35 4.99 -5.29 -3.79
N GLN A 36 4.97 -5.25 -5.12
CA GLN A 36 6.20 -5.05 -5.91
C GLN A 36 6.84 -3.68 -5.63
N ALA A 37 6.05 -2.61 -5.47
CA ALA A 37 6.59 -1.31 -5.08
C ALA A 37 7.22 -1.35 -3.68
N VAL A 38 6.62 -2.06 -2.74
CA VAL A 38 7.17 -2.28 -1.39
C VAL A 38 8.52 -2.99 -1.46
N THR A 39 8.65 -4.06 -2.25
CA THR A 39 9.94 -4.73 -2.45
C THR A 39 11.02 -3.79 -3.02
N VAL A 40 10.65 -2.89 -3.94
CA VAL A 40 11.60 -1.88 -4.45
C VAL A 40 12.02 -0.92 -3.33
N LEU A 41 11.09 -0.45 -2.48
CA LEU A 41 11.39 0.42 -1.34
C LEU A 41 12.34 -0.25 -0.33
N GLU A 42 12.07 -1.51 0.01
CA GLU A 42 12.90 -2.31 0.94
C GLU A 42 14.30 -2.56 0.38
N THR A 43 14.42 -2.80 -0.93
CA THR A 43 15.73 -3.01 -1.58
C THR A 43 16.58 -1.74 -1.51
N GLN A 44 15.98 -0.56 -1.64
CA GLN A 44 16.69 0.72 -1.56
C GLN A 44 17.13 1.10 -0.15
N GLU A 45 16.45 0.61 0.90
CA GLU A 45 16.82 0.84 2.30
C GLU A 45 18.13 0.14 2.67
N HIS A 46 18.43 -1.01 2.05
CA HIS A 46 19.61 -1.83 2.36
C HIS A 46 20.85 -1.51 1.51
N ASP A 47 20.72 -0.62 0.52
CA ASP A 47 21.79 -0.28 -0.43
C ASP A 47 22.24 1.18 -0.24
N GLU A 48 22.97 1.44 0.86
CA GLU A 48 23.55 2.74 1.19
C GLU A 48 24.55 3.24 0.12
N SER A 49 25.00 2.35 -0.77
CA SER A 49 25.94 2.63 -1.86
C SER A 49 25.30 2.99 -3.20
N SER A 50 23.98 2.97 -3.32
CA SER A 50 23.37 2.85 -4.65
C SER A 50 23.32 4.18 -5.43
N GLU A 51 23.87 4.17 -6.64
CA GLU A 51 23.56 5.13 -7.72
C GLU A 51 22.11 4.99 -8.25
N ILE A 52 21.25 4.20 -7.58
CA ILE A 52 19.90 3.87 -8.01
C ILE A 52 18.95 5.00 -7.61
N GLU A 53 18.22 5.52 -8.61
CA GLU A 53 17.20 6.56 -8.44
C GLU A 53 16.20 6.20 -7.32
N ALA A 54 16.17 7.00 -6.25
CA ALA A 54 15.26 6.80 -5.12
C ALA A 54 13.78 6.79 -5.55
N TYR A 55 12.96 5.96 -4.89
CA TYR A 55 11.51 5.96 -5.13
C TYR A 55 10.91 7.37 -4.90
N PRO A 56 10.17 7.93 -5.87
CA PRO A 56 9.65 9.30 -5.76
C PRO A 56 8.80 9.51 -4.50
N ALA A 57 9.04 10.61 -3.77
CA ALA A 57 8.36 10.90 -2.51
C ALA A 57 6.83 11.05 -2.67
N ASP A 58 6.40 11.69 -3.76
CA ASP A 58 4.98 11.84 -4.09
C ASP A 58 4.31 10.49 -4.37
N GLU A 59 5.06 9.55 -4.95
CA GLU A 59 4.55 8.19 -5.19
C GLU A 59 4.49 7.35 -3.92
N ARG A 60 5.42 7.52 -2.98
CA ARG A 60 5.34 6.90 -1.64
C ARG A 60 4.10 7.38 -0.88
N GLN A 61 3.83 8.68 -0.93
CA GLN A 61 2.60 9.26 -0.34
C GLN A 61 1.34 8.75 -1.01
N TRP A 62 1.34 8.64 -2.35
CA TRP A 62 0.21 8.10 -3.08
C TRP A 62 -0.05 6.62 -2.78
N LEU A 63 1.00 5.79 -2.70
CA LEU A 63 0.91 4.39 -2.29
C LEU A 63 0.29 4.25 -0.90
N LEU A 64 0.73 5.08 0.06
CA LEU A 64 0.18 5.08 1.40
C LEU A 64 -1.32 5.43 1.41
N ALA A 65 -1.68 6.53 0.76
CA ALA A 65 -3.07 6.98 0.71
C ALA A 65 -3.97 5.95 0.01
N THR A 66 -3.49 5.35 -1.08
CA THR A 66 -4.23 4.35 -1.85
C THR A 66 -4.45 3.09 -1.04
N THR A 67 -3.41 2.54 -0.43
CA THR A 67 -3.53 1.32 0.39
C THR A 67 -4.44 1.52 1.60
N TYR A 68 -4.32 2.64 2.30
CA TYR A 68 -5.18 2.95 3.43
C TYR A 68 -6.65 3.08 3.01
N ASN A 69 -6.93 3.90 1.99
CA ASN A 69 -8.29 4.18 1.57
C ASN A 69 -8.98 2.93 1.00
N THR A 70 -8.28 2.13 0.19
CA THR A 70 -8.84 0.85 -0.30
C THR A 70 -9.06 -0.14 0.84
N GLY A 71 -8.21 -0.16 1.86
CA GLY A 71 -8.43 -0.93 3.09
C GLY A 71 -9.72 -0.53 3.82
N ILE A 72 -9.99 0.78 3.93
CA ILE A 72 -11.24 1.31 4.51
C ILE A 72 -12.45 0.89 3.68
N GLU A 73 -12.39 1.00 2.35
CA GLU A 73 -13.48 0.59 1.45
C GLU A 73 -13.79 -0.90 1.60
N CYS A 74 -12.77 -1.76 1.60
CA CYS A 74 -12.94 -3.19 1.82
C CYS A 74 -13.52 -3.49 3.20
N LEU A 75 -13.09 -2.78 4.26
CA LEU A 75 -13.64 -2.94 5.61
C LEU A 75 -15.12 -2.55 5.66
N HIS A 76 -15.52 -1.44 5.05
CA HIS A 76 -16.92 -1.03 4.96
C HIS A 76 -17.78 -2.01 4.16
N ALA A 77 -17.18 -2.71 3.19
CA ALA A 77 -17.82 -3.76 2.41
C ALA A 77 -17.77 -5.15 3.08
N SER A 78 -17.26 -5.26 4.31
CA SER A 78 -17.03 -6.54 5.02
C SER A 78 -16.13 -7.53 4.26
N LEU A 79 -15.28 -7.05 3.36
CA LEU A 79 -14.25 -7.83 2.67
C LEU A 79 -13.01 -7.90 3.55
N LEU A 80 -13.14 -8.62 4.66
CA LEU A 80 -12.18 -8.52 5.75
C LEU A 80 -10.76 -8.98 5.35
N ASP A 81 -10.62 -10.03 4.53
CA ASP A 81 -9.30 -10.55 4.09
C ASP A 81 -8.59 -9.55 3.18
N GLU A 82 -9.35 -8.92 2.29
CA GLU A 82 -8.81 -7.88 1.43
C GLU A 82 -8.41 -6.66 2.25
N ALA A 83 -9.28 -6.21 3.15
CA ALA A 83 -9.03 -5.06 4.01
C ALA A 83 -7.76 -5.25 4.85
N LYS A 84 -7.59 -6.45 5.44
CA LYS A 84 -6.39 -6.82 6.18
C LYS A 84 -5.12 -6.63 5.35
N ARG A 85 -5.08 -7.23 4.15
CA ARG A 85 -3.90 -7.16 3.27
C ARG A 85 -3.55 -5.73 2.86
N TRP A 86 -4.58 -4.90 2.60
CA TRP A 86 -4.39 -3.48 2.30
C TRP A 86 -3.83 -2.68 3.49
N PHE A 87 -4.31 -2.94 4.71
CA PHE A 87 -3.77 -2.29 5.92
C PHE A 87 -2.34 -2.74 6.25
N GLU A 88 -2.01 -4.01 6.03
CA GLU A 88 -0.64 -4.52 6.21
C GLU A 88 0.33 -3.82 5.26
N ALA A 89 0.00 -3.72 3.96
CA ALA A 89 0.80 -2.98 2.99
C ALA A 89 0.92 -1.48 3.38
N SER A 90 -0.17 -0.85 3.80
CA SER A 90 -0.20 0.54 4.27
C SER A 90 0.76 0.77 5.44
N THR A 91 0.79 -0.16 6.39
CA THR A 91 1.69 -0.11 7.56
C THR A 91 3.15 -0.21 7.17
N VAL A 92 3.50 -1.07 6.22
CA VAL A 92 4.87 -1.17 5.71
C VAL A 92 5.29 0.13 5.01
N ILE A 93 4.42 0.71 4.17
CA ILE A 93 4.71 1.94 3.43
C ILE A 93 4.95 3.14 4.37
N CYS A 94 4.36 3.17 5.56
CA CYS A 94 4.59 4.24 6.54
C CYS A 94 6.07 4.47 6.84
N ARG A 95 6.89 3.42 6.88
CA ARG A 95 8.34 3.53 7.11
C ARG A 95 9.06 4.41 6.07
N TYR A 96 8.48 4.53 4.89
CA TYR A 96 9.08 5.21 3.75
C TYR A 96 8.49 6.60 3.48
N VAL A 97 7.60 7.13 4.33
CA VAL A 97 7.05 8.49 4.18
C VAL A 97 7.43 9.39 5.36
N PRO A 98 7.47 10.72 5.17
CA PRO A 98 7.60 11.66 6.29
C PRO A 98 6.47 11.47 7.33
N ASP A 99 6.81 11.57 8.61
CA ASP A 99 5.92 11.34 9.75
C ASP A 99 5.28 9.93 9.76
N GLY A 100 6.02 8.95 9.23
CA GLY A 100 5.60 7.56 9.09
C GLY A 100 5.07 6.93 10.38
N GLU A 101 5.76 7.14 11.51
CA GLU A 101 5.37 6.58 12.80
C GLU A 101 3.99 7.06 13.26
N GLN A 102 3.73 8.38 13.23
CA GLN A 102 2.44 8.96 13.59
C GLN A 102 1.31 8.48 12.64
N ARG A 103 1.64 8.23 11.37
CA ARG A 103 0.68 7.67 10.40
C ARG A 103 0.41 6.19 10.68
N ALA A 104 1.45 5.42 11.01
CA ALA A 104 1.34 4.01 11.38
C ALA A 104 0.48 3.82 12.64
N GLU A 105 0.60 4.70 13.63
CA GLU A 105 -0.27 4.69 14.83
C GLU A 105 -1.76 4.85 14.47
N LYS A 106 -2.09 5.80 13.60
CA LYS A 106 -3.47 6.02 13.14
C LYS A 106 -4.02 4.83 12.35
N ILE A 107 -3.19 4.25 11.49
CA ILE A 107 -3.55 3.04 10.74
C ILE A 107 -3.78 1.88 11.70
N SER A 108 -2.87 1.70 12.66
CA SER A 108 -2.94 0.63 13.67
C SER A 108 -4.22 0.72 14.49
N ALA A 109 -4.62 1.92 14.94
CA ALA A 109 -5.87 2.11 15.67
C ALA A 109 -7.10 1.67 14.84
N THR A 110 -7.12 1.99 13.54
CA THR A 110 -8.18 1.56 12.62
C THR A 110 -8.15 0.04 12.38
N TYR A 111 -6.95 -0.51 12.23
CA TYR A 111 -6.72 -1.93 12.01
C TYR A 111 -7.12 -2.78 13.23
N THR A 112 -6.89 -2.30 14.45
CA THR A 112 -7.37 -2.94 15.69
C THR A 112 -8.90 -3.05 15.70
N HIS A 113 -9.62 -2.02 15.24
CA HIS A 113 -11.08 -2.10 15.10
C HIS A 113 -11.49 -3.16 14.07
N LEU A 114 -10.76 -3.30 12.95
CA LEU A 114 -10.98 -4.37 11.99
C LEU A 114 -10.75 -5.77 12.60
N LEU A 115 -9.65 -5.97 13.32
CA LEU A 115 -9.33 -7.24 13.98
C LEU A 115 -10.40 -7.64 15.01
N SER A 116 -10.99 -6.66 15.70
CA SER A 116 -12.08 -6.92 16.64
C SER A 116 -13.34 -7.50 15.97
N ARG A 117 -13.63 -7.10 14.71
CA ARG A 117 -14.74 -7.64 13.93
C ARG A 117 -14.44 -9.03 13.36
N TYR A 118 -13.20 -9.29 12.98
CA TYR A 118 -12.75 -10.62 12.58
C TYR A 118 -12.96 -11.67 13.67
N ALA A 119 -12.60 -11.30 14.91
CA ALA A 119 -12.72 -12.18 16.07
C ALA A 119 -14.18 -12.51 16.44
N SER A 120 -15.15 -11.71 15.98
CA SER A 120 -16.59 -11.98 16.17
C SER A 120 -17.22 -12.83 15.06
N ASP A 121 -16.60 -12.94 13.88
CA ASP A 121 -17.07 -13.75 12.74
C ASP A 121 -16.39 -15.14 12.68
N SER A 122 -15.53 -15.46 13.64
CA SER A 122 -14.82 -16.76 13.80
C SER A 122 -15.42 -17.60 14.92
#